data_AF-A0A1F3F2D7-F1
#
_entry.id   AF-A0A1F3F2D7-F1
#
_cell.length_a   1.000
_cell.length_b   1.000
_cell.length_c   1.000
_cell.angle_alpha   90.00
_cell.angle_beta   90.00
_cell.angle_gamma   90.00
#
_symmetry.space_group_name_H-M   'P 1'
#
loop_
_entity.id
_entity.type
_entity.pdbx_description
1 polymer ?
#
loop_
_entity_poly.entity_id
_entity_poly.type
_entity_poly.pdbx_seq_one_letter_code
_entity_poly.pdbx_strand_id
1 'polypeptide(L)'
;MAVIHINRSNFRSATNFLNEAMKIRQQMNDSSGVAALYNKLGIIAQKQGRLKDALQNQIDALKIYQQLKHDKWIGYSLNNIAIIHQNLGNHEKALDYRSRNFPVLPTLATPKSSYKC
;
A
#
# COMPACT_ATOMS: atom_id res chain seq x y z
N MET A 1 -26.98 4.58 13.41
CA MET A 1 -26.19 3.36 13.71
C MET A 1 -26.16 2.31 12.58
N ALA A 2 -27.16 2.22 11.69
CA ALA A 2 -27.24 1.16 10.67
C ALA A 2 -26.15 1.19 9.57
N VAL A 3 -25.73 2.37 9.09
CA VAL A 3 -24.74 2.50 8.00
C VAL A 3 -23.34 1.99 8.41
N ILE A 4 -22.98 2.11 9.70
CA ILE A 4 -21.67 1.68 10.21
C ILE A 4 -21.59 0.15 10.29
N HIS A 5 -22.71 -0.52 10.64
CA HIS A 5 -22.75 -1.98 10.72
C HIS A 5 -22.69 -2.66 9.35
N ILE A 6 -23.39 -2.12 8.34
CA ILE A 6 -23.37 -2.67 6.98
C ILE A 6 -21.95 -2.64 6.42
N ASN A 7 -21.24 -1.51 6.58
CA ASN A 7 -19.85 -1.39 6.13
C ASN A 7 -18.92 -2.36 6.86
N ARG A 8 -18.99 -2.47 8.19
CA ARG A 8 -18.13 -3.40 8.96
C ARG A 8 -18.41 -4.87 8.62
N SER A 9 -19.66 -5.24 8.40
CA SER A 9 -20.04 -6.61 8.03
C SER A 9 -19.51 -6.96 6.63
N ASN A 10 -19.67 -6.04 5.67
CA ASN A 10 -19.19 -6.24 4.30
C ASN A 10 -17.67 -6.32 4.21
N PHE A 11 -16.95 -5.53 5.00
CA PHE A 11 -15.49 -5.59 5.02
C PHE A 11 -14.97 -6.90 5.62
N ARG A 12 -15.61 -7.43 6.67
CA ARG A 12 -15.20 -8.70 7.30
C ARG A 12 -15.35 -9.86 6.33
N SER A 13 -16.48 -9.92 5.62
CA SER A 13 -16.70 -10.88 4.54
C SER A 13 -15.68 -10.69 3.41
N ALA A 14 -15.42 -9.45 2.98
CA ALA A 14 -14.43 -9.17 1.94
C ALA A 14 -13.02 -9.62 2.34
N THR A 15 -12.56 -9.36 3.56
CA THR A 15 -11.26 -9.85 4.04
C THR A 15 -11.18 -11.37 4.08
N ASN A 16 -12.26 -12.07 4.45
CA ASN A 16 -12.29 -13.52 4.47
C ASN A 16 -12.17 -14.10 3.04
N PHE A 17 -12.97 -13.59 2.10
CA PHE A 17 -12.86 -13.98 0.69
C PHE A 17 -11.48 -13.70 0.10
N LEU A 18 -10.87 -12.56 0.43
CA LEU A 18 -9.52 -12.23 -0.03
C LEU A 18 -8.46 -13.18 0.55
N ASN A 19 -8.59 -13.60 1.81
CA ASN A 19 -7.68 -14.57 2.43
C ASN A 19 -7.83 -15.98 1.85
N GLU A 20 -9.06 -16.42 1.56
CA GLU A 20 -9.29 -17.71 0.88
C GLU A 20 -8.73 -17.68 -0.55
N ALA A 21 -9.02 -16.61 -1.30
CA ALA A 21 -8.45 -16.41 -2.63
C ALA A 21 -6.92 -16.37 -2.60
N MET A 22 -6.32 -15.83 -1.53
CA MET A 22 -4.87 -15.79 -1.37
C MET A 22 -4.29 -17.19 -1.21
N LYS A 23 -4.90 -18.05 -0.39
CA LYS A 23 -4.47 -19.46 -0.24
C LYS A 23 -4.54 -20.23 -1.56
N ILE A 24 -5.63 -20.05 -2.31
CA ILE A 24 -5.80 -20.69 -3.63
C ILE A 24 -4.71 -20.22 -4.59
N ARG A 25 -4.49 -18.90 -4.69
CA ARG A 25 -3.47 -18.34 -5.58
C ARG A 25 -2.04 -18.72 -5.18
N GLN A 26 -1.76 -18.84 -3.89
CA GLN A 26 -0.50 -19.39 -3.39
C GLN A 26 -0.30 -20.85 -3.81
N GLN A 27 -1.34 -21.69 -3.73
CA GLN A 27 -1.29 -23.07 -4.21
C GLN A 27 -1.09 -23.15 -5.74
N MET A 28 -1.61 -22.18 -6.48
CA MET A 28 -1.46 -22.07 -7.93
C MET A 28 -0.14 -21.40 -8.37
N ASN A 29 0.74 -21.01 -7.43
CA ASN A 29 1.94 -20.20 -7.69
C ASN A 29 1.65 -18.87 -8.45
N ASP A 30 0.43 -18.33 -8.33
CA ASP A 30 0.04 -17.05 -8.91
C ASP A 30 0.43 -15.89 -7.97
N SER A 31 1.72 -15.59 -7.93
CA SER A 31 2.28 -14.49 -7.14
C SER A 31 1.69 -13.13 -7.53
N SER A 32 1.39 -12.90 -8.82
CA SER A 32 0.83 -11.62 -9.30
C SER A 32 -0.55 -11.38 -8.70
N GLY A 33 -1.34 -12.44 -8.67
CA GLY A 33 -2.64 -12.45 -8.03
C GLY A 33 -2.60 -12.29 -6.52
N VAL A 34 -1.64 -12.92 -5.84
CA VAL A 34 -1.41 -12.72 -4.40
C VAL A 34 -1.11 -11.24 -4.10
N ALA A 35 -0.25 -10.60 -4.90
CA ALA A 35 0.06 -9.18 -4.75
C ALA A 35 -1.16 -8.27 -4.96
N ALA A 36 -2.03 -8.60 -5.93
CA ALA A 36 -3.27 -7.87 -6.15
C ALA A 36 -4.26 -7.99 -4.98
N LEU A 37 -4.29 -9.15 -4.32
CA LEU A 37 -5.09 -9.36 -3.11
C LEU A 37 -4.57 -8.53 -1.93
N TYR A 38 -3.26 -8.48 -1.71
CA TYR A 38 -2.66 -7.61 -0.71
C TYR A 38 -2.99 -6.13 -0.95
N ASN A 39 -2.95 -5.66 -2.20
CA ASN A 39 -3.34 -4.30 -2.55
C ASN A 39 -4.80 -4.00 -2.18
N LYS A 40 -5.72 -4.94 -2.45
CA LYS A 40 -7.14 -4.82 -2.05
C LYS A 40 -7.31 -4.79 -0.54
N LEU A 41 -6.58 -5.63 0.20
CA LEU A 41 -6.57 -5.62 1.67
C LEU A 41 -6.07 -4.28 2.22
N GLY A 42 -5.02 -3.71 1.60
CA GLY A 42 -4.50 -2.39 1.93
C GLY A 42 -5.55 -1.29 1.79
N ILE A 43 -6.27 -1.26 0.66
CA ILE A 43 -7.35 -0.28 0.41
C ILE A 43 -8.49 -0.44 1.42
N ILE A 44 -8.90 -1.67 1.73
CA ILE A 44 -9.96 -1.92 2.73
C ILE A 44 -9.51 -1.44 4.11
N ALA A 45 -8.28 -1.76 4.53
CA ALA A 45 -7.72 -1.32 5.80
C ALA A 45 -7.63 0.22 5.88
N GLN A 46 -7.24 0.89 4.79
CA GLN A 46 -7.24 2.34 4.71
C GLN A 46 -8.65 2.93 4.88
N LYS A 47 -9.66 2.36 4.22
CA LYS A 47 -11.07 2.80 4.36
C LYS A 47 -11.62 2.59 5.77
N GLN A 48 -11.05 1.67 6.53
CA GLN A 48 -11.40 1.43 7.93
C GLN A 48 -10.61 2.29 8.92
N GLY A 49 -9.72 3.17 8.44
CA GLY A 49 -8.84 3.97 9.29
C GLY A 49 -7.66 3.17 9.88
N ARG A 50 -7.50 1.90 9.51
CA ARG A 50 -6.39 1.04 9.94
C ARG A 50 -5.17 1.27 9.06
N LEU A 51 -4.61 2.48 9.14
CA LEU A 51 -3.51 2.94 8.29
C LEU A 51 -2.24 2.10 8.45
N LYS A 52 -1.95 1.58 9.65
CA LYS A 52 -0.80 0.69 9.90
C LYS A 52 -0.95 -0.66 9.17
N ASP A 53 -2.13 -1.26 9.28
CA ASP A 53 -2.46 -2.51 8.56
C ASP A 53 -2.43 -2.27 7.04
N ALA A 54 -2.95 -1.13 6.58
CA ALA A 54 -2.93 -0.75 5.17
C ALA A 54 -1.50 -0.66 4.62
N LEU A 55 -0.62 -0.02 5.40
CA LEU A 55 0.80 0.12 5.06
C LEU A 55 1.47 -1.24 4.92
N GLN A 56 1.27 -2.13 5.90
CA GLN A 56 1.87 -3.47 5.89
C GLN A 56 1.43 -4.27 4.66
N ASN A 57 0.12 -4.27 4.37
CA ASN A 57 -0.42 -4.94 3.19
C ASN A 57 0.18 -4.38 1.88
N GLN A 58 0.36 -3.07 1.78
CA GLN A 58 0.93 -2.46 0.58
C GLN A 58 2.44 -2.76 0.42
N ILE A 59 3.19 -2.86 1.52
CA ILE A 59 4.60 -3.29 1.52
C ILE A 59 4.73 -4.74 1.07
N ASP A 60 3.84 -5.63 1.52
CA ASP A 60 3.89 -7.03 1.13
C ASP A 60 3.49 -7.21 -0.35
N ALA A 61 2.52 -6.43 -0.85
CA ALA A 61 2.24 -6.36 -2.29
C ALA A 61 3.46 -5.88 -3.09
N LEU A 62 4.14 -4.83 -2.62
CA LEU A 62 5.32 -4.27 -3.27
C LEU A 62 6.45 -5.30 -3.40
N LYS A 63 6.76 -6.07 -2.35
CA LYS A 63 7.80 -7.11 -2.39
C LYS A 63 7.53 -8.14 -3.48
N ILE A 64 6.27 -8.57 -3.61
CA ILE A 64 5.90 -9.56 -4.63
C ILE A 64 5.98 -8.93 -6.04
N TYR A 65 5.50 -7.70 -6.22
CA TYR A 65 5.62 -7.01 -7.51
C TYR A 65 7.09 -6.76 -7.90
N GLN A 66 7.98 -6.53 -6.94
CA GLN A 66 9.43 -6.44 -7.15
C GLN A 66 10.03 -7.78 -7.59
N GLN A 67 9.65 -8.89 -6.94
CA GLN A 67 10.08 -10.23 -7.35
C GLN A 67 9.63 -10.57 -8.78
N LEU A 68 8.43 -10.10 -9.16
CA LEU A 68 7.86 -10.31 -10.50
C LEU A 68 8.31 -9.27 -11.53
N LYS A 69 9.12 -8.27 -11.14
CA LYS A 69 9.56 -7.15 -11.99
C LYS A 69 8.39 -6.43 -12.69
N HIS A 70 7.29 -6.27 -11.97
CA HIS A 70 6.09 -5.59 -12.46
C HIS A 70 6.16 -4.09 -12.19
N ASP A 71 6.96 -3.35 -12.95
CA ASP A 71 7.26 -1.92 -12.73
C ASP A 71 6.01 -1.04 -12.55
N LYS A 72 4.98 -1.28 -13.37
CA LYS A 72 3.69 -0.59 -13.25
C LYS A 72 3.08 -0.77 -11.85
N TRP A 73 3.06 -2.00 -11.34
CA TRP A 73 2.42 -2.34 -10.06
C TRP A 73 3.30 -1.99 -8.85
N ILE A 74 4.62 -2.02 -9.02
CA ILE A 74 5.59 -1.46 -8.08
C ILE A 74 5.26 0.02 -7.85
N GLY A 75 5.07 0.78 -8.94
CA GLY A 75 4.80 2.20 -8.84
C GLY A 75 3.46 2.54 -8.19
N TYR A 76 2.40 1.79 -8.52
CA TYR A 76 1.12 1.90 -7.81
C TYR A 76 1.27 1.62 -6.31
N SER A 77 2.05 0.61 -5.95
CA SER A 77 2.24 0.25 -4.54
C SER A 77 3.02 1.31 -3.76
N LEU A 78 4.08 1.86 -4.35
CA LEU A 78 4.83 2.97 -3.77
C LEU A 78 3.96 4.23 -3.60
N ASN A 79 3.12 4.55 -4.58
CA ASN A 79 2.21 5.68 -4.49
C ASN A 79 1.19 5.51 -3.35
N ASN A 80 0.60 4.31 -3.21
CA ASN A 80 -0.32 4.00 -2.12
C ASN A 80 0.37 4.07 -0.75
N ILE A 81 1.60 3.57 -0.63
CA ILE A 81 2.42 3.69 0.60
C ILE A 81 2.65 5.16 0.96
N ALA A 82 3.00 6.00 -0.03
CA ALA A 82 3.21 7.43 0.18
C ALA A 82 1.93 8.12 0.68
N ILE A 83 0.77 7.83 0.09
CA ILE A 83 -0.53 8.36 0.53
C ILE A 83 -0.84 7.92 1.97
N ILE A 84 -0.59 6.65 2.32
CA ILE A 84 -0.82 6.15 3.68
C ILE A 84 0.09 6.86 4.69
N HIS A 85 1.36 7.09 4.34
CA HIS A 85 2.27 7.86 5.19
C HIS A 85 1.85 9.32 5.35
N GLN A 86 1.35 9.96 4.29
CA GLN A 86 0.78 11.31 4.36
C GLN A 86 -0.42 11.34 5.32
N ASN A 87 -1.31 10.35 5.26
CA ASN A 87 -2.44 10.22 6.18
C ASN A 87 -2.03 9.93 7.63
N LEU A 88 -0.86 9.33 7.84
CA LEU A 88 -0.26 9.11 9.16
C LEU A 88 0.50 10.35 9.70
N GLY A 89 0.58 11.45 8.94
CA GLY A 89 1.38 12.64 9.29
C GLY A 89 2.88 12.49 9.07
N ASN A 90 3.33 11.37 8.48
CA ASN A 90 4.75 11.10 8.22
C ASN A 90 5.16 11.62 6.83
N HIS A 91 5.21 12.94 6.68
CA HIS A 91 5.47 13.60 5.39
C HIS A 91 6.85 13.26 4.81
N GLU A 92 7.89 13.13 5.64
CA GLU A 92 9.24 12.76 5.18
C GLU A 92 9.27 11.38 4.52
N LYS A 93 8.63 10.38 5.15
CA LYS A 93 8.54 9.02 4.58
C LYS A 93 7.70 9.01 3.31
N ALA A 94 6.60 9.77 3.27
CA ALA A 94 5.77 9.88 2.08
C ALA A 94 6.56 10.41 0.86
N LEU A 95 7.40 11.42 1.08
CA LEU A 95 8.28 11.96 0.05
C LEU A 95 9.34 10.95 -0.39
N ASP A 96 9.97 10.24 0.54
CA ASP A 96 10.94 9.19 0.21
C ASP A 96 10.32 8.10 -0.70
N TYR A 97 9.15 7.58 -0.34
CA TYR A 97 8.48 6.56 -1.16
C TYR A 97 8.00 7.11 -2.52
N ARG A 98 7.61 8.38 -2.59
CA ARG A 98 7.23 9.04 -3.85
C ARG A 98 8.45 9.20 -4.77
N SER A 99 9.61 9.56 -4.21
CA SER A 99 10.88 9.66 -4.93
C SER A 99 11.46 8.30 -5.33
N ARG A 100 11.04 7.19 -4.73
CA ARG A 100 11.38 5.84 -5.20
C ARG A 100 10.54 5.42 -6.41
N ASN A 101 9.32 5.93 -6.53
CA ASN A 101 8.41 5.60 -7.63
C ASN A 101 8.81 6.31 -8.94
N PHE A 102 9.17 7.59 -8.85
CA PHE A 102 9.73 8.32 -9.96
C PHE A 102 11.25 8.22 -9.84
N PRO A 103 11.98 7.55 -10.76
CA PRO A 103 13.43 7.68 -10.78
C PRO A 103 13.72 9.18 -10.85
N VAL A 104 14.25 9.71 -9.76
CA VAL A 104 14.51 11.13 -9.58
C VAL A 104 15.32 11.61 -10.78
N LEU A 105 14.71 12.44 -11.61
CA LEU A 105 15.46 13.43 -12.37
C LEU A 105 16.23 14.24 -11.30
N PRO A 106 17.57 14.37 -11.40
CA PRO A 106 18.42 14.88 -10.33
C PRO A 106 18.32 16.40 -10.12
N THR A 107 17.12 16.98 -10.13
CA THR A 107 16.92 18.45 -10.13
C THR A 107 16.27 19.00 -8.86
N LEU A 108 15.93 18.18 -7.86
CA LEU A 108 15.39 18.67 -6.59
C LEU A 108 16.23 18.21 -5.39
N ALA A 109 17.53 18.47 -5.46
CA ALA A 109 18.31 18.72 -4.26
C ALA A 109 17.89 20.10 -3.72
N THR A 110 16.74 20.20 -3.06
CA THR A 110 16.52 21.34 -2.18
C THR A 110 17.40 21.12 -0.95
N PRO A 111 18.37 22.02 -0.69
CA PRO A 111 19.23 21.88 0.47
C PRO A 111 18.35 21.93 1.70
N LYS A 112 18.58 20.99 2.62
CA LYS A 112 18.04 21.00 3.99
C LYS A 112 18.05 22.44 4.48
N SER A 113 16.87 22.99 4.74
CA SER A 113 16.75 24.26 5.45
C SER A 113 17.30 24.03 6.85
N SER A 114 18.57 24.36 7.02
CA SER A 114 19.20 24.52 8.33
C SER A 114 18.57 25.76 8.95
N TYR A 115 17.50 25.58 9.72
CA TYR A 115 17.14 26.56 10.73
C TYR A 115 18.23 26.49 11.81
N LYS A 116 19.27 27.31 11.64
CA LYS A 116 20.13 27.75 12.74
C LYS A 116 20.00 29.26 12.80
N CYS A 117 19.54 29.72 13.96
CA CYS A 117 19.39 31.11 14.38
C CYS A 117 20.65 31.94 14.13
#